data_AF-A0A914U3Q5-F1
#
_entry.id   AF-A0A914U3Q5-F1
#
_cell.length_a   1.000
_cell.length_b   1.000
_cell.length_c   1.000
_cell.angle_alpha   90.00
_cell.angle_beta   90.00
_cell.angle_gamma   90.00
#
_symmetry.space_group_name_H-M   'P 1'
#
loop_
_entity.id
_entity.type
_entity.pdbx_description
1 polymer ?
#
loop_
_entity_poly.entity_id
_entity_poly.type
_entity_poly.pdbx_seq_one_letter_code
_entity_poly.pdbx_strand_id
1 'polypeptide(L)'
;MIRNVNWARSLIGFVPGLSSDEQAQAVVNAINRLFVLSAVEECLMNERILSKSSEWRANTSTEDRQKVIAIVNQIEMLHLDATEFNFLRIITLLKGKF
;
A
#
# COMPACT_ATOMS: atom_id res chain seq x y z
N MET A 1 -6.29 2.80 -7.36
CA MET A 1 -6.10 1.34 -7.53
C MET A 1 -5.56 0.94 -8.90
N ILE A 2 -6.17 1.35 -10.03
CA ILE A 2 -5.73 0.96 -11.39
C ILE A 2 -4.24 1.28 -11.64
N ARG A 3 -3.76 2.46 -11.20
CA ARG A 3 -2.35 2.83 -11.24
C ARG A 3 -1.42 1.78 -10.62
N ASN A 4 -1.79 1.27 -9.44
CA ASN A 4 -0.98 0.31 -8.69
C ASN A 4 -0.97 -1.07 -9.36
N VAL A 5 -2.08 -1.46 -9.99
CA VAL A 5 -2.15 -2.69 -10.79
C VAL A 5 -1.24 -2.59 -12.00
N ASN A 6 -1.28 -1.48 -12.74
CA ASN A 6 -0.43 -1.27 -13.90
C ASN A 6 1.06 -1.21 -13.52
N TRP A 7 1.39 -0.49 -12.45
CA TRP A 7 2.75 -0.44 -11.91
C TRP A 7 3.23 -1.84 -11.50
N ALA A 8 2.44 -2.60 -10.74
CA ALA A 8 2.83 -3.93 -10.28
C ALA A 8 3.01 -4.90 -11.45
N ARG A 9 2.12 -4.86 -12.46
CA ARG A 9 2.24 -5.65 -13.69
C ARG A 9 3.51 -5.32 -14.47
N SER A 10 3.91 -4.03 -14.52
CA SER A 10 5.12 -3.61 -15.21
C SER A 10 6.41 -4.10 -14.54
N LEU A 11 6.37 -4.44 -13.25
CA LEU A 11 7.53 -4.98 -12.52
C LEU A 11 7.53 -6.50 -12.47
N ILE A 12 6.38 -7.10 -12.16
CA ILE A 12 6.33 -8.52 -11.79
C ILE A 12 6.63 -9.47 -12.95
N GLY A 13 6.40 -9.02 -14.19
CA GLY A 13 6.77 -9.77 -15.39
C GLY A 13 8.28 -9.95 -15.58
N PHE A 14 9.10 -9.18 -14.85
CA PHE A 14 10.57 -9.28 -14.87
C PHE A 14 11.13 -10.11 -13.71
N VAL A 15 10.27 -10.64 -12.84
CA VAL A 15 10.70 -11.44 -11.69
C VAL A 15 10.95 -12.87 -12.13
N PRO A 16 12.21 -13.37 -12.08
CA PRO A 16 12.53 -14.70 -12.54
C PRO A 16 11.81 -15.78 -11.72
N GLY A 17 11.28 -16.80 -12.39
CA GLY A 17 10.72 -17.99 -11.74
C GLY A 17 9.28 -17.88 -11.26
N LEU A 18 8.61 -16.73 -11.36
CA LEU A 18 7.17 -16.62 -11.08
C LEU A 18 6.32 -16.98 -12.30
N SER A 19 5.46 -17.98 -12.15
CA SER A 19 4.38 -18.27 -13.10
C SER A 19 3.34 -17.15 -13.16
N SER A 20 2.56 -17.08 -14.24
CA SER A 20 1.50 -16.07 -14.41
C SER A 20 0.50 -16.06 -13.25
N ASP A 21 0.16 -17.23 -12.71
CA ASP A 21 -0.76 -17.36 -11.57
C ASP A 21 -0.14 -16.81 -10.29
N GLU A 22 1.14 -17.08 -10.05
CA GLU A 22 1.85 -16.54 -8.89
C GLU A 22 2.05 -15.02 -8.99
N GLN A 23 2.24 -14.50 -10.20
CA GLN A 23 2.28 -13.06 -10.47
C GLN A 23 0.93 -12.41 -10.14
N ALA A 24 -0.17 -12.97 -10.63
CA ALA A 24 -1.51 -12.48 -10.33
C ALA A 24 -1.79 -12.52 -8.81
N GLN A 25 -1.44 -13.63 -8.15
CA GLN A 25 -1.65 -13.80 -6.72
C GLN A 25 -0.83 -12.80 -5.89
N ALA A 26 0.41 -12.50 -6.29
CA ALA A 26 1.24 -11.49 -5.63
C ALA A 26 0.60 -10.10 -5.71
N VAL A 27 0.07 -9.72 -6.88
CA VAL A 27 -0.65 -8.44 -7.04
C VAL A 27 -1.90 -8.40 -6.16
N VAL A 28 -2.74 -9.44 -6.20
CA VAL A 28 -3.96 -9.53 -5.39
C VAL A 28 -3.64 -9.42 -3.90
N ASN A 29 -2.61 -10.13 -3.43
CA ASN A 29 -2.22 -10.11 -2.03
C ASN A 29 -1.69 -8.74 -1.58
N ALA A 30 -1.07 -7.98 -2.47
CA ALA A 30 -0.39 -6.73 -2.16
C ALA A 30 -1.23 -5.47 -2.41
N ILE A 31 -2.31 -5.54 -3.20
CA ILE A 31 -2.96 -4.35 -3.77
C ILE A 31 -3.45 -3.34 -2.72
N ASN A 32 -3.97 -3.80 -1.59
CA ASN A 32 -4.44 -2.93 -0.51
C ASN A 32 -3.28 -2.20 0.18
N ARG A 33 -2.15 -2.90 0.39
CA ARG A 33 -0.95 -2.28 0.97
C ARG A 33 -0.33 -1.28 -0.01
N LEU A 34 -0.26 -1.63 -1.30
CA LEU A 34 0.18 -0.72 -2.35
C LEU A 34 -0.70 0.53 -2.44
N PHE A 35 -2.02 0.38 -2.24
CA PHE A 35 -2.96 1.49 -2.17
C PHE A 35 -2.63 2.44 -1.01
N VAL A 36 -2.46 1.92 0.21
CA VAL A 36 -2.10 2.74 1.38
C VAL A 36 -0.78 3.47 1.14
N LEU A 37 0.26 2.77 0.68
CA LEU A 37 1.57 3.39 0.37
C LEU A 37 1.47 4.49 -0.69
N SER A 38 0.57 4.34 -1.67
CA SER A 38 0.34 5.37 -2.69
C SER A 38 -0.46 6.55 -2.14
N ALA A 39 -1.46 6.28 -1.29
CA ALA A 39 -2.27 7.33 -0.70
C ALA A 39 -1.48 8.19 0.28
N VAL A 40 -0.54 7.59 1.04
CA VAL A 40 0.35 8.32 1.95
C VAL A 40 1.36 9.16 1.18
N GLU A 41 2.06 8.61 0.17
CA GLU A 41 3.01 9.36 -0.66
C GLU A 41 2.35 10.59 -1.32
N GLU A 42 1.14 10.44 -1.84
CA GLU A 42 0.39 11.51 -2.51
C GLU A 42 -0.32 12.46 -1.52
N CYS A 43 -0.08 12.31 -0.21
CA CYS A 43 -0.74 13.07 0.85
C CYS A 43 -2.28 13.01 0.84
N LEU A 44 -2.84 11.97 0.19
CA LEU A 44 -4.28 11.68 0.15
C LEU A 44 -4.76 10.97 1.43
N MET A 45 -3.83 10.36 2.17
CA MET A 45 -4.08 9.69 3.43
C MET A 45 -3.00 10.09 4.44
N ASN A 46 -3.39 10.84 5.46
CA ASN A 46 -2.58 11.19 6.63
C ASN A 46 -3.49 11.22 7.86
N GLU A 47 -2.89 11.29 9.05
CA GLU A 47 -3.63 11.33 10.32
C GLU A 47 -4.74 12.41 10.31
N ARG A 48 -4.43 13.59 9.78
CA ARG A 48 -5.33 14.75 9.76
C ARG A 48 -6.54 14.54 8.85
N ILE A 49 -6.37 13.89 7.70
CA ILE A 49 -7.46 13.58 6.76
C ILE A 49 -8.33 12.47 7.35
N LEU A 50 -7.70 11.40 7.85
CA LEU A 50 -8.39 10.26 8.43
C LEU A 50 -9.22 10.65 9.66
N SER A 51 -8.62 11.39 10.60
CA SER A 51 -9.33 11.86 11.81
C SER A 51 -10.54 12.73 11.52
N LYS A 52 -10.59 13.41 10.37
CA LYS A 52 -11.69 14.31 9.98
C LYS A 52 -12.83 13.64 9.21
N SER A 53 -12.61 12.51 8.55
CA SER A 53 -13.61 11.84 7.71
C SER A 53 -14.80 11.28 8.53
N SER A 54 -15.96 11.94 8.46
CA SER A 54 -17.20 11.50 9.10
C SER A 54 -17.72 10.17 8.54
N GLU A 55 -17.61 9.98 7.22
CA GLU A 55 -18.00 8.74 6.53
C GLU A 55 -17.16 7.55 7.01
N TRP A 56 -15.85 7.75 7.14
CA TRP A 56 -14.97 6.69 7.65
C TRP A 56 -15.26 6.38 9.13
N ARG A 57 -15.55 7.40 9.94
CA ARG A 57 -15.96 7.19 11.35
C ARG A 57 -17.30 6.44 11.47
N ALA A 58 -18.22 6.62 10.53
CA ALA A 58 -19.52 5.95 10.53
C ALA A 58 -19.45 4.49 10.05
N ASN A 59 -18.54 4.19 9.12
CA ASN A 59 -18.48 2.89 8.44
C ASN A 59 -17.32 1.99 8.88
N THR A 60 -16.57 2.36 9.91
CA THR A 60 -15.39 1.59 10.36
C THR A 60 -15.32 1.54 11.88
N SER A 61 -15.01 0.36 12.42
CA SER A 61 -14.88 0.15 13.86
C SER A 61 -13.81 1.07 14.47
N THR A 62 -13.93 1.40 15.75
CA THR A 62 -12.90 2.20 16.45
C THR A 62 -11.53 1.51 16.41
N GLU A 63 -11.51 0.19 16.56
CA GLU A 63 -10.28 -0.60 16.54
C GLU A 63 -9.58 -0.55 15.18
N ASP A 64 -10.32 -0.77 14.09
CA ASP A 64 -9.75 -0.75 12.74
C ASP A 64 -9.27 0.66 12.35
N ARG A 65 -9.99 1.70 12.80
CA ARG A 65 -9.55 3.09 12.61
C ARG A 65 -8.22 3.37 13.28
N GLN A 66 -8.05 2.92 14.52
CA GLN A 66 -6.79 3.08 15.25
C GLN A 66 -5.64 2.31 14.58
N LYS A 67 -5.89 1.09 14.09
CA LYS A 67 -4.87 0.32 13.35
C LYS A 67 -4.42 1.03 12.07
N VAL A 68 -5.36 1.57 11.29
CA VAL A 68 -5.03 2.31 10.06
C VAL A 68 -4.26 3.60 10.39
N ILE A 69 -4.71 4.38 11.37
CA ILE A 69 -4.00 5.59 11.81
C ILE A 69 -2.58 5.24 12.26
N ALA A 70 -2.41 4.20 13.07
CA ALA A 70 -1.10 3.78 13.54
C ALA A 70 -0.15 3.42 12.39
N ILE A 71 -0.64 2.70 11.37
CA ILE A 71 0.14 2.35 10.19
C ILE A 71 0.52 3.61 9.39
N VAL A 72 -0.43 4.51 9.17
CA VAL A 72 -0.20 5.76 8.42
C VAL A 72 0.82 6.63 9.16
N ASN A 73 0.67 6.81 10.47
CA ASN A 73 1.61 7.55 11.29
C ASN A 73 3.01 6.94 11.25
N GLN A 74 3.12 5.60 11.32
CA GLN A 74 4.41 4.93 11.20
C GLN A 74 5.07 5.20 9.85
N ILE A 75 4.33 5.20 8.76
CA ILE A 75 4.87 5.51 7.43
C ILE A 75 5.28 6.99 7.35
N GLU A 76 4.46 7.90 7.87
CA GLU A 76 4.76 9.35 7.89
C GLU A 76 6.01 9.67 8.70
N MET A 77 6.21 8.99 9.84
CA MET A 77 7.39 9.14 10.70
C MET A 77 8.70 8.67 10.07
N LEU A 78 8.64 7.80 9.05
CA LEU A 78 9.84 7.35 8.35
C LEU A 78 10.39 8.44 7.41
N HIS A 79 9.63 9.50 7.13
CA HIS A 79 10.04 10.60 6.24
C HIS A 79 10.59 10.11 4.89
N LEU A 80 9.95 9.08 4.33
CA LEU A 80 10.40 8.42 3.11
C LEU A 80 10.40 9.39 1.92
N ASP A 81 11.45 9.35 1.13
CA ASP A 81 11.46 9.97 -0.19
C ASP A 81 10.75 9.09 -1.25
N ALA A 82 10.57 9.62 -2.46
CA ALA A 82 9.91 8.91 -3.55
C ALA A 82 10.62 7.60 -3.94
N THR A 83 11.94 7.53 -3.80
CA THR A 83 12.74 6.33 -4.09
C THR A 83 12.48 5.27 -3.03
N GLU A 84 12.48 5.65 -1.76
CA GLU A 84 12.21 4.75 -0.64
C GLU A 84 10.77 4.22 -0.65
N PHE A 85 9.79 5.07 -1.00
CA PHE A 85 8.42 4.61 -1.26
C PHE A 85 8.37 3.56 -2.36
N ASN A 86 9.12 3.75 -3.45
CA ASN A 86 9.19 2.78 -4.54
C ASN A 86 9.81 1.44 -4.07
N PHE A 87 10.88 1.47 -3.28
CA PHE A 87 11.45 0.25 -2.70
C PHE A 87 10.47 -0.46 -1.76
N LEU A 88 9.77 0.28 -0.90
CA LEU A 88 8.79 -0.30 0.01
C LEU A 88 7.62 -0.95 -0.74
N ARG A 89 7.22 -0.39 -1.89
CA ARG A 89 6.22 -1.02 -2.78
C ARG A 89 6.74 -2.32 -3.39
N ILE A 90 8.00 -2.37 -3.83
CA ILE A 90 8.60 -3.60 -4.38
C ILE A 90 8.64 -4.69 -3.30
N ILE A 91 9.14 -4.37 -2.10
CA ILE A 91 9.17 -5.29 -0.96
C ILE A 91 7.76 -5.79 -0.63
N THR A 92 6.78 -4.87 -0.64
CA THR A 92 5.37 -5.21 -0.37
C THR A 92 4.78 -6.15 -1.42
N LEU A 93 5.12 -5.96 -2.70
CA LEU A 93 4.66 -6.77 -3.83
C LEU A 93 5.25 -8.18 -3.78
N LEU A 94 6.54 -8.30 -3.42
CA LEU A 94 7.28 -9.56 -3.44
C LEU A 94 7.33 -10.27 -2.09
N LYS A 95 6.63 -9.76 -1.08
CA LYS A 95 6.60 -10.34 0.27
C LYS A 95 6.16 -11.81 0.23
N GLY A 96 7.03 -12.71 0.69
CA GLY A 96 6.79 -14.15 0.72
C GLY A 96 7.00 -14.86 -0.62
N LYS A 97 7.63 -14.19 -1.59
CA LYS A 97 8.12 -14.80 -2.85
C LYS A 97 9.62 -15.09 -2.82
N PHE A 98 10.34 -14.51 -1.86
CA PHE A 98 11.76 -14.72 -1.58
C PHE A 98 11.95 -14.84 -0.07
#